data_AF-A0A166VND5-F1
#
_entry.id   AF-A0A166VND5-F1
#
_cell.length_a   1.000
_cell.length_b   1.000
_cell.length_c   1.000
_cell.angle_alpha   90.00
_cell.angle_beta   90.00
_cell.angle_gamma   90.00
#
_symmetry.space_group_name_H-M   'P 1'
#
loop_
_entity.id
_entity.type
_entity.pdbx_description
1 polymer ?
#
loop_
_entity_poly.entity_id
_entity_poly.type
_entity_poly.pdbx_seq_one_letter_code
_entity_poly.pdbx_strand_id
1 'polypeptide(L)'
;MEFDDPDEYDITFPRRQIAWQLGSVVTQVQPTLILKKGAKARPLEMAAMNLIYEYAPSIPVPFIEGYDFRYRGGVAYYGELLMDYISGETLMAAWTKLDD
;
A
#
# COMPACT_ATOMS: atom_id res chain seq x y z
N MET A 1 0.07 -16.46 -6.48
CA MET A 1 -1.33 -16.32 -6.04
C MET A 1 -1.92 -15.26 -6.96
N GLU A 2 -2.86 -15.65 -7.83
CA GLU A 2 -3.58 -14.72 -8.70
C GLU A 2 -4.56 -13.95 -7.81
N PHE A 3 -4.66 -12.63 -7.97
CA PHE A 3 -5.56 -11.83 -7.14
C PHE A 3 -6.99 -12.05 -7.61
N ASP A 4 -7.76 -12.78 -6.81
CA ASP A 4 -9.21 -12.76 -6.92
C ASP A 4 -9.74 -11.36 -6.57
N ASP A 5 -10.89 -11.05 -7.15
CA ASP A 5 -11.59 -9.77 -7.19
C ASP A 5 -11.42 -8.93 -5.91
N PRO A 6 -11.18 -7.60 -5.96
CA PRO A 6 -11.21 -6.74 -4.78
C PRO A 6 -12.49 -6.88 -3.94
N ASP A 7 -13.54 -7.50 -4.45
CA ASP A 7 -14.76 -7.89 -3.74
C ASP A 7 -14.63 -9.09 -2.78
N GLU A 8 -13.46 -9.72 -2.67
CA GLU A 8 -13.17 -10.75 -1.65
C GLU A 8 -12.75 -10.21 -0.27
N TYR A 9 -12.40 -8.92 -0.15
CA TYR A 9 -12.08 -8.33 1.15
C TYR A 9 -13.34 -8.05 1.96
N ASP A 10 -13.27 -8.23 3.29
CA ASP A 10 -14.38 -8.04 4.24
C ASP A 10 -15.41 -7.01 3.77
N ILE A 11 -16.50 -7.52 3.20
CA ILE A 11 -17.56 -6.72 2.58
C ILE A 11 -18.32 -5.88 3.61
N THR A 12 -18.14 -6.16 4.91
CA THR A 12 -18.73 -5.40 6.01
C THR A 12 -17.88 -4.21 6.42
N PHE A 13 -16.59 -4.20 6.06
CA PHE A 13 -15.70 -3.07 6.31
C PHE A 13 -15.90 -1.99 5.23
N PRO A 14 -16.26 -0.75 5.60
CA PRO A 14 -16.43 0.31 4.62
C PRO A 14 -15.07 0.68 4.03
N ARG A 15 -14.85 0.31 2.75
CA ARG A 15 -13.63 0.68 2.03
C ARG A 15 -13.44 2.19 2.06
N ARG A 16 -12.25 2.62 2.51
CA ARG A 16 -11.92 4.04 2.63
C ARG A 16 -10.72 4.38 1.79
N GLN A 17 -10.85 5.32 0.86
CA GLN A 17 -9.68 5.91 0.21
C GLN A 17 -8.93 6.76 1.24
N ILE A 18 -7.69 6.38 1.55
CA ILE A 18 -6.86 7.05 2.56
C ILE A 18 -5.78 7.92 1.94
N ALA A 19 -5.40 7.65 0.69
CA ALA A 19 -4.49 8.48 -0.07
C ALA A 19 -4.72 8.34 -1.57
N TRP A 20 -4.31 9.36 -2.32
CA TRP A 20 -4.36 9.38 -3.77
C TRP A 20 -3.21 10.21 -4.34
N GLN A 21 -2.68 9.76 -5.47
CA GLN A 21 -1.81 10.53 -6.33
C GLN A 21 -2.12 10.20 -7.80
N LEU A 22 -1.67 11.04 -8.74
CA LEU A 22 -1.89 10.76 -10.16
C LEU A 22 -1.29 9.39 -10.55
N GLY A 23 -2.16 8.46 -10.97
CA GLY A 23 -1.78 7.10 -11.34
C GLY A 23 -1.70 6.10 -10.19
N SER A 24 -2.11 6.43 -8.97
CA SER A 24 -2.27 5.46 -7.88
C SER A 24 -3.27 5.89 -6.82
N VAL A 25 -4.08 4.95 -6.37
CA VAL A 25 -5.00 5.11 -5.24
C VAL A 25 -4.61 4.14 -4.12
N VAL A 26 -4.80 4.56 -2.88
CA VAL A 26 -4.63 3.73 -1.69
C VAL A 26 -5.95 3.65 -0.95
N THR A 27 -6.45 2.43 -0.79
CA THR A 27 -7.73 2.13 -0.14
C THR A 27 -7.49 1.23 1.04
N GLN A 28 -7.98 1.60 2.22
CA GLN A 28 -8.07 0.69 3.35
C GLN A 28 -9.23 -0.29 3.10
N VAL A 29 -8.90 -1.57 3.01
CA VAL A 29 -9.84 -2.65 2.67
C VAL A 29 -10.22 -3.48 3.88
N GLN A 30 -9.41 -3.45 4.95
CA GLN A 30 -9.69 -4.01 6.27
C GLN A 30 -9.02 -3.13 7.34
N PRO A 31 -9.34 -3.28 8.63
CA PRO A 31 -8.70 -2.48 9.69
C PRO A 31 -7.17 -2.52 9.66
N THR A 32 -6.59 -3.67 9.30
CA THR A 32 -5.15 -3.91 9.26
C THR A 32 -4.57 -3.95 7.84
N LEU A 33 -5.38 -3.75 6.78
CA LEU A 33 -4.91 -3.92 5.40
C LEU A 33 -5.27 -2.74 4.50
N ILE A 34 -4.31 -2.36 3.67
CA ILE A 34 -4.45 -1.37 2.61
C ILE A 34 -4.09 -1.99 1.27
N LEU A 35 -4.86 -1.61 0.25
CA LEU A 35 -4.62 -1.93 -1.14
C LEU A 35 -4.16 -0.66 -1.86
N LYS A 36 -2.92 -0.68 -2.36
CA LYS A 36 -2.43 0.33 -3.29
C LYS A 36 -2.54 -0.22 -4.71
N LYS A 37 -3.23 0.51 -5.60
CA LYS A 37 -3.37 0.10 -7.00
C LYS A 37 -3.17 1.23 -7.99
N GLY A 38 -2.74 0.87 -9.21
CA GLY A 38 -2.61 1.76 -10.35
C GLY A 38 -1.26 1.72 -11.04
N ALA A 39 -1.06 2.60 -12.02
CA ALA A 39 0.18 2.71 -12.80
C ALA A 39 1.41 3.10 -11.98
N LYS A 40 1.26 3.57 -10.73
CA LYS A 40 2.36 3.93 -9.82
C LYS A 40 2.58 2.95 -8.67
N ALA A 41 1.87 1.82 -8.60
CA ALA A 41 2.28 0.70 -7.77
C ALA A 41 3.33 -0.12 -8.55
N ARG A 42 4.56 -0.22 -8.03
CA ARG A 42 5.72 -0.72 -8.79
C ARG A 42 6.39 -1.91 -8.10
N PRO A 43 6.96 -2.86 -8.85
CA PRO A 43 7.79 -3.93 -8.28
C PRO A 43 8.96 -3.41 -7.43
N LEU A 44 9.53 -2.25 -7.80
CA LEU A 44 10.61 -1.61 -7.05
C LEU A 44 10.18 -1.14 -5.66
N GLU A 45 8.90 -0.79 -5.47
CA GLU A 45 8.38 -0.39 -4.17
C GLU A 45 8.32 -1.58 -3.21
N MET A 46 7.81 -2.72 -3.69
CA MET A 46 7.85 -4.00 -2.96
C MET A 46 9.30 -4.41 -2.64
N ALA A 47 10.21 -4.34 -3.62
CA ALA A 47 11.61 -4.67 -3.40
C ALA A 47 12.26 -3.78 -2.32
N ALA A 48 11.97 -2.48 -2.32
CA ALA A 48 12.47 -1.56 -1.31
C ALA A 48 11.94 -1.89 0.09
N MET A 49 10.65 -2.19 0.23
CA MET A 49 10.06 -2.60 1.52
C MET A 49 10.69 -3.89 2.03
N ASN A 50 10.88 -4.90 1.17
CA ASN A 50 11.52 -6.15 1.54
C ASN A 50 12.98 -5.96 2.01
N LEU A 51 13.73 -5.07 1.34
CA LEU A 51 15.10 -4.74 1.76
C LEU A 51 15.12 -4.03 3.12
N ILE A 52 14.18 -3.11 3.38
CA ILE A 52 14.09 -2.46 4.69
C ILE A 52 13.74 -3.48 5.77
N TYR A 53 12.82 -4.40 5.49
CA TYR A 53 12.46 -5.47 6.41
C TYR A 53 13.66 -6.36 6.76
N GLU A 54 14.50 -6.71 5.78
CA GLU A 54 15.67 -7.57 5.97
C GLU A 54 16.83 -6.84 6.68
N TYR A 55 17.13 -5.61 6.27
CA TYR A 55 18.37 -4.92 6.67
C TYR A 55 18.17 -3.80 7.70
N ALA A 56 16.94 -3.35 7.94
CA ALA A 56 16.61 -2.30 8.90
C ALA A 56 15.28 -2.60 9.64
N PRO A 57 15.17 -3.74 10.36
CA PRO A 57 13.92 -4.20 10.96
C PRO A 57 13.37 -3.29 12.07
N SER A 58 14.16 -2.34 12.57
CA SER A 58 13.71 -1.33 13.53
C SER A 58 12.86 -0.23 12.89
N ILE A 59 12.84 -0.11 11.56
CA ILE A 59 12.05 0.88 10.84
C ILE A 59 10.72 0.22 10.42
N PRO A 60 9.57 0.67 10.94
CA PRO A 60 8.29 0.10 10.56
C PRO A 60 7.98 0.46 9.10
N VAL A 61 7.92 -0.56 8.25
CA VAL A 61 7.44 -0.48 6.86
C VAL A 61 6.32 -1.48 6.64
N PRO A 62 5.37 -1.21 5.73
CA PRO A 62 4.29 -2.15 5.46
C PRO A 62 4.86 -3.49 5.02
N PHE A 63 4.35 -4.58 5.61
CA PHE A 63 4.59 -5.90 5.07
C PHE A 63 3.70 -6.12 3.85
N ILE A 64 4.24 -6.75 2.80
CA ILE A 64 3.49 -7.06 1.57
C ILE A 64 2.86 -8.44 1.73
N GLU A 65 1.55 -8.47 1.95
CA GLU A 65 0.74 -9.69 2.02
C GLU A 65 0.52 -10.30 0.63
N GLY A 66 0.44 -9.45 -0.40
CA GLY A 66 0.36 -9.90 -1.78
C GLY A 66 0.54 -8.79 -2.80
N TYR A 67 0.80 -9.18 -4.05
CA TYR A 67 0.95 -8.26 -5.16
C TYR A 67 0.45 -8.86 -6.50
N ASP A 68 -0.05 -8.00 -7.38
CA ASP A 68 -0.26 -8.28 -8.82
C ASP A 68 0.47 -7.21 -9.63
N PHE A 69 1.20 -7.62 -10.68
CA PHE A 69 1.85 -6.69 -11.59
C PHE A 69 1.58 -7.10 -13.03
N ARG A 70 1.07 -6.15 -13.82
CA ARG A 70 0.78 -6.37 -15.24
C ARG A 70 1.82 -5.67 -16.09
N TYR A 71 2.37 -6.41 -17.05
CA TYR A 71 3.50 -5.97 -17.87
C TYR A 71 3.11 -5.84 -19.34
N ARG A 72 3.70 -4.87 -20.02
CA ARG A 72 3.62 -4.70 -21.47
C ARG A 72 5.03 -4.38 -21.98
N GLY A 73 5.58 -5.23 -22.84
CA GLY A 73 6.95 -5.06 -23.34
C GLY A 73 8.01 -5.03 -22.24
N GLY A 74 7.85 -5.85 -21.19
CA GLY A 74 8.78 -5.91 -20.05
C GLY A 74 8.64 -4.76 -19.04
N VAL A 75 7.82 -3.74 -19.32
CA VAL A 75 7.56 -2.62 -18.41
C VAL A 75 6.24 -2.84 -17.68
N ALA A 76 6.26 -2.77 -16.35
CA ALA A 76 5.02 -2.80 -15.56
C ALA A 76 4.17 -1.58 -15.94
N TYR A 77 2.91 -1.77 -16.32
CA TYR A 77 1.98 -0.66 -16.63
C TYR A 77 0.88 -0.51 -15.57
N TYR A 78 0.67 -1.53 -14.75
CA TYR A 78 -0.29 -1.55 -13.67
C TYR A 78 0.25 -2.43 -12.53
N GLY A 79 -0.03 -2.06 -11.29
CA GLY A 79 0.29 -2.86 -10.13
C GLY A 79 -0.75 -2.74 -9.03
N GLU A 80 -0.81 -3.78 -8.22
CA GLU A 80 -1.57 -3.88 -6.98
C GLU A 80 -0.63 -4.39 -5.88
N LEU A 81 -0.68 -3.75 -4.72
CA LEU A 81 0.04 -4.13 -3.52
C LEU A 81 -0.97 -4.17 -2.37
N LEU A 82 -1.18 -5.36 -1.82
CA LEU A 82 -1.89 -5.56 -0.57
C LEU A 82 -0.86 -5.59 0.55
N MET A 83 -1.03 -4.71 1.53
CA MET A 83 -0.01 -4.49 2.55
C MET A 83 -0.63 -4.07 3.88
N ASP A 84 0.15 -4.24 4.94
CA ASP A 84 -0.26 -3.87 6.28
C ASP A 84 -0.56 -2.37 6.40
N TYR A 85 -1.62 -2.05 7.13
CA TYR A 85 -1.90 -0.71 7.59
C TYR A 85 -1.04 -0.39 8.81
N ILE A 86 -0.14 0.58 8.66
CA ILE A 86 0.62 1.12 9.81
C ILE A 86 -0.19 2.26 10.43
N SER A 87 -0.67 2.02 11.65
CA SER A 87 -1.33 3.05 12.44
C SER A 87 -0.35 4.14 12.86
N GLY A 88 -0.73 5.40 12.66
CA GLY A 88 0.06 6.53 13.12
C GLY A 88 -0.40 7.83 12.50
N GLU A 89 0.24 8.92 12.93
CA GLU A 89 0.05 10.24 12.36
C GLU A 89 1.22 10.58 11.45
N THR A 90 0.96 11.33 10.38
CA THR A 90 2.05 11.86 9.58
C THR A 90 2.84 12.86 10.40
N LEU A 91 4.15 12.97 10.14
CA LEU A 91 4.99 13.95 10.84
C LEU A 91 4.45 15.38 10.69
N MET A 92 3.88 15.71 9.52
CA MET A 92 3.20 16.98 9.29
C MET A 92 2.02 17.18 10.23
N ALA A 93 1.13 16.20 10.36
CA ALA A 93 -0.03 16.30 11.25
C ALA A 93 0.37 16.45 12.72
N ALA A 94 1.42 15.72 13.15
CA ALA A 94 1.97 15.87 14.49
C ALA A 94 2.57 17.27 14.70
N TRP A 95 3.27 17.81 13.69
CA TRP A 95 3.87 19.14 13.75
C TRP A 95 2.81 20.24 13.85
N THR A 96 1.74 20.17 13.05
CA THR A 96 0.65 21.16 13.07
C THR A 96 0.01 21.29 14.46
N LYS A 97 -0.06 20.20 15.24
CA LYS A 97 -0.61 20.23 16.61
C LYS A 97 0.29 20.95 17.62
N LEU A 98 1.57 21.16 17.31
CA LEU A 98 2.50 21.87 18.19
C LEU A 98 2.45 23.38 17.96
N ASP A 99 1.95 23.82 16.81
CA ASP A 99 1.79 25.23 16.45
C ASP A 99 0.48 25.83 17.01
N ASP A 100 -0.45 24.98 17.47
CA ASP A 100 -1.70 25.33 18.18
C ASP A 100 -1.53 25.33 19.71
#